data_AF-A0AAW5P1I2-F1
#
_entry.id   AF-A0AAW5P1I2-F1
#
_cell.length_a   1.000
_cell.length_b   1.000
_cell.length_c   1.000
_cell.angle_alpha   90.00
_cell.angle_beta   90.00
_cell.angle_gamma   90.00
#
_symmetry.space_group_name_H-M   'P 1'
#
loop_
_entity.id
_entity.type
_entity.pdbx_description
1 polymer ?
#
loop_
_entity_poly.entity_id
_entity_poly.type
_entity_poly.pdbx_seq_one_letter_code
_entity_poly.pdbx_strand_id
1 'polypeptide(L)'
;MKKKILLFGALVGVLLLSSCSGGNKKQTVSSESPEELDNASKVINYYHTSLIVLKHIANAKDINAVLGYMEQTGKVPEVAPIAPPEISARDTAELMDPGDYFNAEIRQNLKQNYAGLFQTRTQFYANFNKFLSYKKANETAKAGALLDENYRLSVALSEYKQVIFDILSPLTEQAEKEILADEPLKEQIMAMRKMSNTVQSIMNIYSRKHTMDGPRIDLKMAELRKEWEAAKKLPAVTGYDEEIKNYQSFLSTVESFMKDMQKARDKGKYSAEDYDAMSNAYEYGLSVI
;
A
#
# COMPACT_ATOMS: atom_id res chain seq x y z
N MET A 1 -26.84 -16.27 -9.59
CA MET A 1 -27.05 -15.00 -8.86
C MET A 1 -25.97 -14.02 -9.30
N LYS A 2 -26.35 -12.96 -10.03
CA LYS A 2 -25.40 -12.04 -10.67
C LYS A 2 -24.81 -11.09 -9.61
N LYS A 3 -23.52 -11.21 -9.32
CA LYS A 3 -22.78 -10.29 -8.44
C LYS A 3 -22.57 -8.97 -9.18
N LYS A 4 -23.19 -7.88 -8.73
CA LYS A 4 -22.83 -6.51 -9.14
C LYS A 4 -21.58 -6.13 -8.35
N ILE A 5 -20.42 -6.19 -8.99
CA ILE A 5 -19.17 -5.64 -8.46
C ILE A 5 -19.26 -4.12 -8.70
N LEU A 6 -19.56 -3.37 -7.64
CA LEU A 6 -19.45 -1.91 -7.64
C LEU A 6 -17.95 -1.57 -7.60
N LEU A 7 -17.47 -0.98 -8.68
CA LEU A 7 -16.09 -0.53 -8.85
C LEU A 7 -15.86 0.71 -7.98
N PHE A 8 -15.33 0.52 -6.77
CA PHE A 8 -14.97 1.61 -5.85
C PHE A 8 -13.72 2.39 -6.28
N GLY A 9 -12.84 1.78 -7.10
CA GLY A 9 -11.61 2.44 -7.60
C GLY A 9 -11.83 3.55 -8.65
N ALA A 10 -13.06 3.81 -9.07
CA ALA A 10 -13.38 4.89 -10.02
C ALA A 10 -13.87 6.18 -9.33
N LEU A 11 -14.16 6.15 -8.03
CA LEU A 11 -14.79 7.30 -7.36
C LEU A 11 -13.81 8.44 -7.08
N VAL A 12 -12.51 8.16 -6.94
CA VAL A 12 -11.47 9.19 -6.79
C VAL A 12 -11.19 9.90 -8.13
N GLY A 13 -11.32 9.21 -9.26
CA GLY A 13 -11.13 9.80 -10.59
C GLY A 13 -12.33 10.62 -11.11
N VAL A 14 -13.55 10.38 -10.61
CA VAL A 14 -14.78 11.05 -11.08
C VAL A 14 -15.12 12.30 -10.25
N LEU A 15 -14.58 12.44 -9.04
CA LEU A 15 -14.75 13.64 -8.22
C LEU A 15 -14.07 14.90 -8.80
N LEU A 16 -13.06 14.74 -9.66
CA LEU A 16 -12.35 15.87 -10.27
C LEU A 16 -12.96 16.38 -11.59
N LEU A 17 -13.95 15.70 -12.19
CA LEU A 17 -14.44 16.05 -13.54
C LEU A 17 -15.96 16.19 -13.69
N SER A 18 -16.75 16.09 -12.61
CA SER A 18 -18.23 16.20 -12.71
C SER A 18 -18.83 17.51 -12.20
N SER A 19 -18.04 18.50 -11.75
CA SER A 19 -18.57 19.83 -11.41
C SER A 19 -18.67 20.77 -12.62
N CYS A 20 -19.35 20.30 -13.67
CA CYS A 20 -19.85 21.10 -14.78
C CYS A 20 -21.32 20.73 -15.06
N SER A 21 -22.15 20.74 -14.02
CA SER A 21 -23.61 20.77 -14.16
C SER A 21 -24.12 22.09 -13.62
N GLY A 22 -24.72 22.88 -14.50
CA GLY A 22 -25.09 24.27 -14.28
C GLY A 22 -26.07 24.47 -13.13
N GLY A 23 -25.57 25.05 -12.06
CA GLY A 23 -26.36 25.66 -11.00
C GLY A 23 -25.49 26.69 -10.31
N ASN A 24 -25.93 27.95 -10.27
CA ASN A 24 -25.27 29.08 -9.61
C ASN A 24 -24.76 28.70 -8.21
N LYS A 25 -23.51 28.25 -8.10
CA LYS A 25 -22.75 28.23 -6.85
C LYS A 25 -21.67 29.30 -6.99
N LYS A 26 -21.69 30.24 -6.03
CA LYS A 26 -20.67 31.26 -5.87
C LYS A 26 -19.30 30.61 -6.05
N GLN A 27 -18.55 31.12 -7.01
CA GLN A 27 -17.16 30.77 -7.24
C GLN A 27 -16.38 31.22 -6.00
N THR A 28 -16.18 30.30 -5.06
CA THR A 28 -15.24 30.51 -3.97
C THR A 28 -13.87 30.53 -4.62
N VAL A 29 -13.19 31.68 -4.56
CA VAL A 29 -11.79 31.78 -4.92
C VAL A 29 -11.04 30.99 -3.86
N SER A 30 -10.26 29.97 -4.26
CA SER A 30 -9.47 29.18 -3.31
C SER A 30 -8.58 30.13 -2.51
N SER A 31 -8.49 29.92 -1.19
CA SER A 31 -7.59 30.71 -0.34
C SER A 31 -6.12 30.42 -0.60
N GLU A 32 -5.82 29.28 -1.24
CA GLU A 32 -4.47 28.81 -1.55
C GLU A 32 -3.88 29.47 -2.79
N SER A 33 -2.57 29.72 -2.77
CA SER A 33 -1.86 30.25 -3.94
C SER A 33 -1.70 29.19 -5.03
N PRO A 34 -1.58 29.58 -6.31
CA PRO A 34 -1.32 28.64 -7.41
C PRO A 34 -0.03 27.81 -7.22
N GLU A 35 0.96 28.35 -6.51
CA GLU A 35 2.23 27.66 -6.22
C GLU A 35 2.06 26.57 -5.15
N GLU A 36 1.28 26.83 -4.11
CA GLU A 36 0.95 25.83 -3.08
C GLU A 36 0.16 24.66 -3.69
N LEU A 37 -0.84 24.96 -4.54
CA LEU A 37 -1.61 23.92 -5.22
C LEU A 37 -0.79 23.09 -6.21
N ASP A 38 0.18 23.70 -6.90
CA ASP A 38 1.13 22.99 -7.77
C ASP A 38 2.05 22.05 -6.96
N ASN A 39 2.58 22.53 -5.83
CA ASN A 39 3.39 21.70 -4.93
C ASN A 39 2.59 20.54 -4.33
N ALA A 40 1.38 20.79 -3.84
CA ALA A 40 0.47 19.76 -3.35
C ALA A 40 0.21 18.68 -4.41
N SER A 41 -0.06 19.10 -5.65
CA SER A 41 -0.30 18.19 -6.77
C SER A 41 0.92 17.32 -7.08
N LYS A 42 2.13 17.90 -7.04
CA LYS A 42 3.39 17.16 -7.22
C LYS A 42 3.64 16.14 -6.10
N VAL A 43 3.33 16.48 -4.85
CA VAL A 43 3.41 15.56 -3.70
C VAL A 43 2.47 14.36 -3.91
N ILE A 44 1.21 14.61 -4.29
CA ILE A 44 0.23 13.55 -4.57
C ILE A 44 0.69 12.68 -5.75
N ASN A 45 1.20 13.29 -6.82
CA ASN A 45 1.70 12.52 -7.97
C ASN A 45 2.87 11.62 -7.58
N TYR A 46 3.84 12.14 -6.81
CA TYR A 46 4.96 11.33 -6.31
C TYR A 46 4.47 10.17 -5.45
N TYR A 47 3.46 10.39 -4.60
CA TYR A 47 2.82 9.33 -3.81
C TYR A 47 2.13 8.27 -4.69
N HIS A 48 1.43 8.66 -5.76
CA HIS A 48 0.83 7.72 -6.69
C HIS A 48 1.87 6.91 -7.48
N THR A 49 2.93 7.56 -7.98
CA THR A 49 4.07 6.87 -8.59
C THR A 49 4.67 5.86 -7.61
N SER A 50 4.81 6.26 -6.33
CA SER A 50 5.29 5.40 -5.25
C SER A 50 4.39 4.17 -5.04
N LEU A 51 3.07 4.35 -4.99
CA LEU A 51 2.09 3.26 -4.85
C LEU A 51 2.21 2.25 -5.99
N ILE A 52 2.26 2.73 -7.24
CA ILE A 52 2.36 1.87 -8.43
C ILE A 52 3.64 1.05 -8.37
N VAL A 53 4.78 1.71 -8.18
CA VAL A 53 6.09 1.05 -8.17
C VAL A 53 6.21 0.05 -7.01
N LEU A 54 5.79 0.43 -5.80
CA LEU A 54 5.85 -0.45 -4.62
C LEU A 54 4.88 -1.63 -4.69
N LYS A 55 3.74 -1.50 -5.40
CA LYS A 55 2.82 -2.61 -5.67
C LYS A 55 3.46 -3.70 -6.53
N HIS A 56 4.36 -3.33 -7.43
CA HIS A 56 5.08 -4.26 -8.31
C HIS A 56 6.38 -4.78 -7.72
N ILE A 57 7.14 -3.94 -7.01
CA ILE A 57 8.50 -4.29 -6.59
C ILE A 57 8.54 -5.08 -5.29
N ALA A 58 7.70 -4.69 -4.34
CA ALA A 58 7.56 -5.32 -3.03
C ALA A 58 6.16 -5.94 -2.93
N ASN A 59 5.81 -6.72 -3.95
CA ASN A 59 4.58 -7.50 -3.97
C ASN A 59 4.74 -8.72 -3.06
N ALA A 60 4.02 -8.74 -1.94
CA ALA A 60 4.19 -9.80 -0.97
C ALA A 60 3.75 -11.18 -1.49
N LYS A 61 2.81 -11.25 -2.42
CA LYS A 61 2.37 -12.52 -3.01
C LYS A 61 3.49 -13.15 -3.83
N ASP A 62 4.14 -12.37 -4.69
CA ASP A 62 5.24 -12.84 -5.53
C ASP A 62 6.45 -13.25 -4.68
N ILE A 63 6.81 -12.42 -3.68
CA ILE A 63 7.90 -12.73 -2.74
C ILE A 63 7.60 -14.01 -1.95
N ASN A 64 6.37 -14.16 -1.44
CA ASN A 64 5.97 -15.35 -0.67
C ASN A 64 5.88 -16.61 -1.54
N ALA A 65 5.57 -16.47 -2.83
CA ALA A 65 5.61 -17.57 -3.79
C ALA A 65 7.04 -18.06 -4.03
N VAL A 66 8.00 -17.14 -4.20
CA VAL A 66 9.43 -17.48 -4.32
C VAL A 66 9.93 -18.19 -3.06
N LEU A 67 9.65 -17.65 -1.87
CA LEU A 67 10.02 -18.30 -0.61
C LEU A 67 9.35 -19.67 -0.46
N GLY A 68 8.06 -19.76 -0.80
CA GLY A 68 7.32 -21.03 -0.81
C GLY A 68 7.89 -22.08 -1.76
N TYR A 69 8.54 -21.68 -2.85
CA TYR A 69 9.28 -22.63 -3.70
C TYR A 69 10.59 -23.07 -3.04
N MET A 70 11.34 -22.14 -2.45
CA MET A 70 12.62 -22.43 -1.79
C MET A 70 12.46 -23.36 -0.58
N GLU A 71 11.34 -23.26 0.13
CA GLU A 71 10.98 -24.14 1.27
C GLU A 71 10.73 -25.60 0.87
N GLN A 72 10.40 -25.87 -0.39
CA GLN A 72 9.98 -27.21 -0.80
C GLN A 72 11.15 -28.19 -0.77
N THR A 73 11.02 -29.17 0.12
CA THR A 73 11.93 -30.31 0.26
C THR A 73 11.56 -31.44 -0.70
N GLY A 74 12.55 -32.18 -1.20
CA GLY A 74 12.34 -33.36 -2.05
C GLY A 74 12.29 -33.05 -3.55
N LYS A 75 11.63 -33.94 -4.33
CA LYS A 75 11.49 -33.77 -5.78
C LYS A 75 10.42 -32.72 -6.08
N VAL A 76 10.86 -31.56 -6.53
CA VAL A 76 10.03 -30.42 -6.93
C VAL A 76 10.20 -30.20 -8.43
N PRO A 77 9.18 -29.74 -9.18
CA PRO A 77 9.38 -29.33 -10.57
C PRO A 77 10.56 -28.38 -10.72
N GLU A 78 11.47 -28.68 -11.64
CA GLU A 78 12.58 -27.78 -11.96
C GLU A 78 11.98 -26.51 -12.57
N VAL A 79 12.34 -25.35 -12.01
CA VAL A 79 11.92 -24.05 -12.51
C VAL A 79 13.11 -23.33 -13.11
N ALA A 80 12.87 -22.59 -14.19
CA ALA A 80 13.89 -21.73 -14.76
C ALA A 80 14.24 -20.59 -13.79
N PRO A 81 15.48 -20.07 -13.85
CA PRO A 81 15.82 -18.80 -13.23
C PRO A 81 14.79 -17.73 -13.63
N ILE A 82 14.34 -16.93 -12.66
CA ILE A 82 13.43 -15.83 -12.92
C ILE A 82 14.20 -14.51 -12.84
N ALA A 83 13.96 -13.64 -13.82
CA ALA A 83 14.32 -12.25 -13.67
C ALA A 83 13.36 -11.62 -12.65
N PRO A 84 13.84 -10.66 -11.84
CA PRO A 84 12.93 -9.78 -11.11
C PRO A 84 11.90 -9.19 -12.10
N PRO A 85 10.60 -9.12 -11.76
CA PRO A 85 9.61 -8.46 -12.62
C PRO A 85 10.09 -7.08 -13.08
N GLU A 86 9.88 -6.76 -14.34
CA GLU A 86 10.33 -5.48 -14.92
C GLU A 86 9.59 -4.31 -14.28
N ILE A 87 10.28 -3.18 -14.16
CA ILE A 87 9.77 -1.96 -13.55
C ILE A 87 9.94 -0.80 -14.54
N SER A 88 9.01 0.15 -14.53
CA SER A 88 9.13 1.35 -15.35
C SER A 88 10.43 2.08 -15.00
N ALA A 89 11.36 2.15 -15.96
CA ALA A 89 12.61 2.90 -15.78
C ALA A 89 12.34 4.39 -15.55
N ARG A 90 11.28 4.92 -16.17
CA ARG A 90 10.81 6.30 -15.97
C ARG A 90 10.38 6.51 -14.52
N ASP A 91 9.48 5.67 -14.02
CA ASP A 91 8.91 5.84 -12.67
C ASP A 91 10.00 5.62 -11.62
N THR A 92 10.92 4.69 -11.88
CA THR A 92 12.09 4.46 -11.02
C THR A 92 13.00 5.69 -10.97
N ALA A 93 13.26 6.33 -12.11
CA ALA A 93 14.06 7.55 -12.16
C ALA A 93 13.37 8.70 -11.41
N GLU A 94 12.06 8.85 -11.56
CA GLU A 94 11.25 9.85 -10.84
C GLU A 94 11.34 9.65 -9.32
N LEU A 95 11.19 8.42 -8.84
CA LEU A 95 11.28 8.11 -7.40
C LEU A 95 12.69 8.30 -6.82
N MET A 96 13.72 8.10 -7.64
CA MET A 96 15.11 8.34 -7.26
C MET A 96 15.52 9.81 -7.33
N ASP A 97 14.64 10.70 -7.81
CA ASP A 97 14.87 12.14 -7.83
C ASP A 97 13.66 12.97 -7.35
N PRO A 98 13.25 12.85 -6.07
CA PRO A 98 12.20 13.68 -5.49
C PRO A 98 12.51 15.17 -5.65
N GLY A 99 11.54 15.94 -6.13
CA GLY A 99 11.67 17.38 -6.38
C GLY A 99 11.68 18.24 -5.12
N ASP A 100 11.94 19.53 -5.29
CA ASP A 100 12.06 20.54 -4.22
C ASP A 100 10.75 20.90 -3.50
N TYR A 101 9.61 20.41 -3.99
CA TYR A 101 8.36 20.32 -3.23
C TYR A 101 8.48 19.44 -1.97
N PHE A 102 9.56 18.67 -1.84
CA PHE A 102 10.01 18.10 -0.57
C PHE A 102 11.27 18.79 -0.04
N ASN A 103 11.35 18.93 1.28
CA ASN A 103 12.56 19.46 1.92
C ASN A 103 13.77 18.51 1.74
N ALA A 104 14.99 19.03 1.96
CA ALA A 104 16.22 18.30 1.70
C ALA A 104 16.36 16.97 2.48
N GLU A 105 15.91 16.93 3.72
CA GLU A 105 15.97 15.73 4.56
C GLU A 105 15.03 14.64 4.02
N ILE A 106 13.78 15.00 3.70
CA ILE A 106 12.79 14.08 3.13
C ILE A 106 13.30 13.53 1.79
N ARG A 107 13.84 14.38 0.92
CA ARG A 107 14.42 13.94 -0.35
C ARG A 107 15.53 12.91 -0.14
N GLN A 108 16.45 13.16 0.79
CA GLN A 108 17.54 12.24 1.09
C GLN A 108 17.02 10.92 1.65
N ASN A 109 16.06 10.96 2.58
CA ASN A 109 15.47 9.78 3.18
C ASN A 109 14.73 8.93 2.15
N LEU A 110 13.97 9.53 1.23
CA LEU A 110 13.31 8.81 0.13
C LEU A 110 14.34 8.15 -0.79
N LYS A 111 15.36 8.90 -1.24
CA LYS A 111 16.45 8.36 -2.10
C LYS A 111 17.14 7.16 -1.45
N GLN A 112 17.46 7.25 -0.16
CA GLN A 112 18.11 6.17 0.58
C GLN A 112 17.22 4.93 0.69
N ASN A 113 15.94 5.09 1.02
CA ASN A 113 15.03 3.97 1.19
C ASN A 113 14.71 3.28 -0.15
N TYR A 114 14.54 4.03 -1.24
CA TYR A 114 14.37 3.44 -2.57
C TYR A 114 15.63 2.71 -3.05
N ALA A 115 16.82 3.28 -2.84
CA ALA A 115 18.07 2.61 -3.16
C ALA A 115 18.20 1.27 -2.41
N GLY A 116 17.94 1.28 -1.11
CA GLY A 116 17.94 0.07 -0.28
C GLY A 116 16.92 -0.96 -0.74
N LEU A 117 15.71 -0.53 -1.08
CA LEU A 117 14.64 -1.39 -1.60
C LEU A 117 15.04 -2.06 -2.92
N PHE A 118 15.55 -1.30 -3.91
CA PHE A 118 15.96 -1.86 -5.20
C PHE A 118 17.15 -2.81 -5.07
N GLN A 119 18.13 -2.47 -4.24
CA GLN A 119 19.28 -3.34 -3.97
C GLN A 119 18.85 -4.65 -3.29
N THR A 120 18.03 -4.55 -2.25
CA THR A 120 17.49 -5.71 -1.51
C THR A 120 16.72 -6.63 -2.44
N ARG A 121 15.89 -6.05 -3.31
CA ARG A 121 15.11 -6.81 -4.31
C ARG A 121 16.03 -7.54 -5.28
N THR A 122 17.06 -6.87 -5.77
CA THR A 122 18.04 -7.44 -6.69
C THR A 122 18.75 -8.64 -6.04
N GLN A 123 19.18 -8.48 -4.79
CA GLN A 123 19.82 -9.55 -4.02
C GLN A 123 18.86 -10.74 -3.79
N PHE A 124 17.60 -10.49 -3.46
CA PHE A 124 16.60 -11.54 -3.21
C PHE A 124 16.44 -12.49 -4.41
N TYR A 125 16.30 -11.94 -5.62
CA TYR A 125 16.16 -12.75 -6.84
C TYR A 125 17.49 -13.34 -7.31
N ALA A 126 18.63 -12.66 -7.10
CA ALA A 126 19.94 -13.24 -7.37
C ALA A 126 20.21 -14.47 -6.49
N ASN A 127 19.87 -14.38 -5.20
CA ASN A 127 19.93 -15.48 -4.25
C ASN A 127 19.00 -16.62 -4.66
N PHE A 128 17.79 -16.33 -5.13
CA PHE A 128 16.89 -17.36 -5.65
C PHE A 128 17.50 -18.13 -6.84
N ASN A 129 18.07 -17.42 -7.83
CA ASN A 129 18.69 -18.08 -8.99
C ASN A 129 19.92 -18.92 -8.59
N LYS A 130 20.69 -18.45 -7.61
CA LYS A 130 21.81 -19.21 -7.03
C LYS A 130 21.34 -20.43 -6.24
N PHE A 131 20.24 -20.30 -5.51
CA PHE A 131 19.57 -21.39 -4.79
C PHE A 131 19.16 -22.51 -5.74
N LEU A 132 18.58 -22.19 -6.90
CA LEU A 132 18.23 -23.19 -7.93
C LEU A 132 19.46 -24.00 -8.38
N SER A 133 20.60 -23.32 -8.56
CA SER A 133 21.86 -23.96 -8.94
C SER A 133 22.38 -24.91 -7.84
N TYR A 134 22.35 -24.49 -6.58
CA TYR A 134 22.73 -25.33 -5.45
C TYR A 134 21.79 -26.52 -5.24
N LYS A 135 20.48 -26.32 -5.44
CA LYS A 135 19.49 -27.40 -5.39
C LYS A 135 19.78 -28.46 -6.46
N LYS A 136 20.10 -28.05 -7.69
CA LYS A 136 20.48 -28.95 -8.79
C LYS A 136 21.78 -29.72 -8.51
N ALA A 137 22.73 -29.09 -7.85
CA ALA A 137 24.00 -29.68 -7.44
C ALA A 137 23.90 -30.52 -6.14
N ASN A 138 22.70 -30.65 -5.53
CA ASN A 138 22.49 -31.28 -4.23
C ASN A 138 23.29 -30.64 -3.07
N GLU A 139 23.65 -29.36 -3.18
CA GLU A 139 24.38 -28.61 -2.14
C GLU A 139 23.42 -28.04 -1.08
N THR A 140 22.79 -28.94 -0.31
CA THR A 140 21.68 -28.61 0.62
C THR A 140 22.01 -27.53 1.65
N ALA A 141 23.21 -27.55 2.23
CA ALA A 141 23.63 -26.57 3.23
C ALA A 141 23.72 -25.14 2.64
N LYS A 142 24.26 -25.01 1.42
CA LYS A 142 24.36 -23.70 0.74
C LYS A 142 22.99 -23.21 0.27
N ALA A 143 22.13 -24.11 -0.18
CA ALA A 143 20.74 -23.79 -0.51
C ALA A 143 19.97 -23.30 0.73
N GLY A 144 20.12 -23.98 1.87
CA GLY A 144 19.53 -23.56 3.14
C GLY A 144 19.98 -22.17 3.59
N ALA A 145 21.28 -21.88 3.49
CA ALA A 145 21.80 -20.55 3.85
C ALA A 145 21.19 -19.41 2.99
N LEU A 146 20.97 -19.65 1.70
CA LEU A 146 20.32 -18.66 0.82
C LEU A 146 18.83 -18.49 1.13
N LEU A 147 18.15 -19.54 1.60
CA LEU A 147 16.76 -19.44 2.07
C LEU A 147 16.68 -18.55 3.31
N ASP A 148 17.54 -18.78 4.31
CA ASP A 148 17.60 -17.95 5.52
C ASP A 148 17.90 -16.48 5.19
N GLU A 149 18.79 -16.24 4.24
CA GLU A 149 19.08 -14.88 3.75
C GLU A 149 17.86 -14.26 3.07
N ASN A 150 17.16 -15.01 2.20
CA ASN A 150 15.96 -14.52 1.52
C ASN A 150 14.80 -14.25 2.48
N TYR A 151 14.71 -14.95 3.62
CA TYR A 151 13.78 -14.56 4.69
C TYR A 151 14.09 -13.16 5.21
N ARG A 152 15.34 -12.85 5.55
CA ARG A 152 15.73 -11.51 6.02
C ARG A 152 15.49 -10.44 4.96
N LEU A 153 15.86 -10.72 3.71
CA LEU A 153 15.65 -9.79 2.58
C LEU A 153 14.16 -9.54 2.33
N SER A 154 13.30 -10.54 2.48
CA SER A 154 11.84 -10.36 2.34
C SER A 154 11.24 -9.41 3.38
N VAL A 155 11.75 -9.47 4.61
CA VAL A 155 11.35 -8.54 5.69
C VAL A 155 11.88 -7.14 5.38
N ALA A 156 13.14 -7.01 4.98
CA ALA A 156 13.73 -5.72 4.60
C ALA A 156 12.96 -5.04 3.45
N LEU A 157 12.51 -5.80 2.44
CA LEU A 157 11.63 -5.27 1.37
C LEU A 157 10.32 -4.69 1.92
N SER A 158 9.66 -5.43 2.82
CA SER A 158 8.44 -4.97 3.48
C SER A 158 8.68 -3.75 4.37
N GLU A 159 9.84 -3.66 5.01
CA GLU A 159 10.22 -2.54 5.87
C GLU A 159 10.55 -1.28 5.08
N TYR A 160 11.37 -1.36 4.03
CA TYR A 160 11.62 -0.21 3.15
C TYR A 160 10.32 0.33 2.56
N LYS A 161 9.44 -0.57 2.08
CA LYS A 161 8.10 -0.18 1.60
C LYS A 161 7.32 0.58 2.68
N GLN A 162 7.34 0.10 3.92
CA GLN A 162 6.62 0.75 5.02
C GLN A 162 7.24 2.11 5.36
N VAL A 163 8.57 2.21 5.45
CA VAL A 163 9.26 3.47 5.77
C VAL A 163 8.98 4.53 4.71
N ILE A 164 8.95 4.16 3.43
CA ILE A 164 8.58 5.09 2.36
C ILE A 164 7.17 5.63 2.56
N PHE A 165 6.19 4.76 2.87
CA PHE A 165 4.83 5.22 3.16
C PHE A 165 4.74 6.04 4.44
N ASP A 166 5.50 5.69 5.48
CA ASP A 166 5.54 6.46 6.74
C ASP A 166 6.10 7.87 6.51
N ILE A 167 7.07 8.04 5.60
CA ILE A 167 7.60 9.34 5.17
C ILE A 167 6.55 10.13 4.37
N LEU A 168 5.91 9.49 3.39
CA LEU A 168 5.01 10.18 2.47
C LEU A 168 3.64 10.50 3.08
N SER A 169 3.11 9.64 3.95
CA SER A 169 1.76 9.75 4.49
C SER A 169 1.42 11.13 5.08
N PRO A 170 2.22 11.74 5.97
CA PRO A 170 1.89 13.07 6.51
C PRO A 170 1.96 14.18 5.45
N LEU A 171 2.85 14.03 4.45
CA LEU A 171 3.02 15.01 3.37
C LEU A 171 1.85 14.95 2.39
N THR A 172 1.43 13.74 2.03
CA THR A 172 0.22 13.52 1.23
C THR A 172 -1.02 13.99 1.99
N GLU A 173 -1.14 13.71 3.30
CA GLU A 173 -2.27 14.18 4.11
C GLU A 173 -2.38 15.72 4.10
N GLN A 174 -1.24 16.42 4.12
CA GLN A 174 -1.20 17.88 4.03
C GLN A 174 -1.57 18.38 2.62
N ALA A 175 -0.96 17.83 1.58
CA ALA A 175 -1.25 18.19 0.20
C ALA A 175 -2.74 17.97 -0.17
N GLU A 176 -3.33 16.88 0.32
CA GLU A 176 -4.75 16.61 0.11
C GLU A 176 -5.66 17.60 0.82
N LYS A 177 -5.27 18.11 2.01
CA LYS A 177 -6.05 19.15 2.71
C LYS A 177 -6.08 20.45 1.92
N GLU A 178 -4.97 20.82 1.30
CA GLU A 178 -4.86 22.01 0.45
C GLU A 178 -5.73 21.86 -0.81
N ILE A 179 -5.63 20.71 -1.49
CA ILE A 179 -6.39 20.43 -2.71
C ILE A 179 -7.89 20.31 -2.45
N LEU A 180 -8.29 19.78 -1.30
CA LEU A 180 -9.69 19.56 -0.93
C LEU A 180 -10.26 20.72 -0.09
N ALA A 181 -9.60 21.87 -0.01
CA ALA A 181 -9.98 22.95 0.91
C ALA A 181 -11.46 23.36 0.79
N ASP A 182 -11.96 23.44 -0.45
CA ASP A 182 -13.34 23.83 -0.77
C ASP A 182 -14.30 22.63 -0.96
N GLU A 183 -13.84 21.40 -0.76
CA GLU A 183 -14.64 20.18 -0.97
C GLU A 183 -15.56 19.93 0.25
N PRO A 184 -16.90 19.93 0.08
CA PRO A 184 -17.82 19.71 1.21
C PRO A 184 -17.65 18.36 1.91
N LEU A 185 -17.15 17.35 1.20
CA LEU A 185 -16.87 16.01 1.75
C LEU A 185 -15.40 15.82 2.17
N LYS A 186 -14.62 16.90 2.32
CA LYS A 186 -13.18 16.82 2.67
C LYS A 186 -12.90 15.87 3.83
N GLU A 187 -13.58 16.05 4.95
CA GLU A 187 -13.32 15.26 6.17
C GLU A 187 -13.58 13.76 5.95
N GLN A 188 -14.64 13.41 5.22
CA GLN A 188 -14.97 12.03 4.88
C GLN A 188 -13.91 11.43 3.94
N ILE A 189 -13.50 12.18 2.91
CA ILE A 189 -12.46 11.75 1.95
C ILE A 189 -11.13 11.50 2.68
N MET A 190 -10.70 12.45 3.50
CA MET A 190 -9.48 12.34 4.30
C MET A 190 -9.53 11.15 5.26
N ALA A 191 -10.68 10.92 5.92
CA ALA A 191 -10.86 9.79 6.82
C ALA A 191 -10.76 8.45 6.08
N MET A 192 -11.40 8.31 4.90
CA MET A 192 -11.30 7.09 4.09
C MET A 192 -9.86 6.81 3.67
N ARG A 193 -9.16 7.82 3.13
CA ARG A 193 -7.77 7.66 2.67
C ARG A 193 -6.83 7.25 3.81
N LYS A 194 -6.96 7.91 4.96
CA LYS A 194 -6.18 7.58 6.15
C LYS A 194 -6.39 6.12 6.58
N MET A 195 -7.66 5.69 6.70
CA MET A 195 -7.97 4.30 7.05
C MET A 195 -7.47 3.31 6.00
N SER A 196 -7.60 3.60 4.70
CA SER A 196 -7.07 2.74 3.62
C SER A 196 -5.54 2.58 3.73
N ASN A 197 -4.82 3.65 4.04
CA ASN A 197 -3.36 3.59 4.26
C ASN A 197 -3.01 2.72 5.48
N THR A 198 -3.74 2.86 6.58
CA THR A 198 -3.55 2.04 7.77
C THR A 198 -3.86 0.56 7.49
N VAL A 199 -4.94 0.25 6.77
CA VAL A 199 -5.28 -1.10 6.30
C VAL A 199 -4.15 -1.69 5.45
N GLN A 200 -3.61 -0.92 4.50
CA GLN A 200 -2.51 -1.35 3.65
C GLN A 200 -1.23 -1.62 4.46
N SER A 201 -0.95 -0.82 5.49
CA SER A 201 0.17 -1.04 6.41
C SER A 201 -0.02 -2.35 7.19
N ILE A 202 -1.21 -2.59 7.73
CA ILE A 202 -1.54 -3.84 8.45
C ILE A 202 -1.35 -5.05 7.53
N MET A 203 -1.86 -4.99 6.29
CA MET A 203 -1.68 -6.06 5.31
C MET A 203 -0.21 -6.28 4.94
N ASN A 204 0.58 -5.21 4.81
CA ASN A 204 2.02 -5.31 4.56
C ASN A 204 2.75 -6.04 5.70
N ILE A 205 2.42 -5.72 6.96
CA ILE A 205 3.00 -6.40 8.12
C ILE A 205 2.55 -7.86 8.20
N TYR A 206 1.25 -8.13 8.02
CA TYR A 206 0.71 -9.49 8.04
C TYR A 206 1.37 -10.36 6.97
N SER A 207 1.68 -9.81 5.80
CA SER A 207 2.26 -10.52 4.66
C SER A 207 3.68 -11.07 4.87
N ARG A 208 4.35 -10.73 5.98
CA ARG A 208 5.70 -11.19 6.34
C ARG A 208 5.68 -12.67 6.72
N LYS A 209 5.71 -13.55 5.73
CA LYS A 209 5.42 -14.99 5.85
C LYS A 209 6.13 -15.71 7.00
N HIS A 210 7.39 -15.37 7.27
CA HIS A 210 8.25 -16.09 8.23
C HIS A 210 8.33 -15.42 9.61
N THR A 211 7.92 -14.16 9.68
CA THR A 211 8.08 -13.31 10.86
C THR A 211 6.90 -12.34 10.92
N MET A 212 5.70 -12.90 10.99
CA MET A 212 4.48 -12.11 11.15
C MET A 212 4.58 -11.37 12.50
N ASP A 213 4.59 -10.03 12.43
CA ASP A 213 4.84 -9.16 13.57
C ASP A 213 3.51 -8.84 14.27
N GLY A 214 3.10 -9.77 15.13
CA GLY A 214 1.84 -9.69 15.86
C GLY A 214 1.66 -8.40 16.66
N PRO A 215 2.62 -8.01 17.52
CA PRO A 215 2.53 -6.77 18.28
C PRO A 215 2.39 -5.52 17.41
N ARG A 216 3.09 -5.45 16.27
CA ARG A 216 2.97 -4.31 15.35
C ARG A 216 1.63 -4.29 14.62
N ILE A 217 1.07 -5.45 14.29
CA ILE A 217 -0.31 -5.57 13.79
C ILE A 217 -1.29 -5.05 14.83
N ASP A 218 -1.16 -5.46 16.10
CA ASP A 218 -2.06 -5.04 17.17
C ASP A 218 -2.04 -3.51 17.37
N LEU A 219 -0.84 -2.91 17.30
CA LEU A 219 -0.66 -1.45 17.35
C LEU A 219 -1.36 -0.74 16.18
N LYS A 220 -1.17 -1.22 14.95
CA LYS A 220 -1.81 -0.64 13.77
C LYS A 220 -3.33 -0.89 13.73
N MET A 221 -3.80 -2.00 14.27
CA MET A 221 -5.23 -2.28 14.45
C MET A 221 -5.87 -1.33 15.48
N ALA A 222 -5.16 -0.98 16.55
CA ALA A 222 -5.61 0.03 17.51
C ALA A 222 -5.66 1.44 16.87
N GLU A 223 -4.68 1.78 16.04
CA GLU A 223 -4.67 3.01 15.23
C GLU A 223 -5.89 3.05 14.29
N LEU A 224 -6.10 2.01 13.49
CA LEU A 224 -7.24 1.90 12.57
C LEU A 224 -8.58 2.01 13.32
N ARG A 225 -8.71 1.37 14.49
CA ARG A 225 -9.90 1.46 15.32
C ARG A 225 -10.16 2.90 15.78
N LYS A 226 -9.12 3.62 16.19
CA LYS A 226 -9.22 5.03 16.59
C LYS A 226 -9.67 5.91 15.42
N GLU A 227 -9.10 5.69 14.24
CA GLU A 227 -9.49 6.40 13.00
C GLU A 227 -10.96 6.13 12.67
N TRP A 228 -11.37 4.86 12.68
CA TRP A 228 -12.74 4.45 12.40
C TRP A 228 -13.77 5.03 13.39
N GLU A 229 -13.47 5.06 14.69
CA GLU A 229 -14.38 5.65 15.69
C GLU A 229 -14.47 7.18 15.57
N ALA A 230 -13.42 7.87 15.10
CA ALA A 230 -13.48 9.29 14.78
C ALA A 230 -14.31 9.52 13.51
N ALA A 231 -14.05 8.73 12.47
CA ALA A 231 -14.71 8.77 11.17
C ALA A 231 -16.24 8.61 11.27
N LYS A 232 -16.72 7.72 12.16
CA LYS A 232 -18.15 7.53 12.44
C LYS A 232 -18.87 8.73 13.02
N LYS A 233 -18.14 9.67 13.64
CA LYS A 233 -18.70 10.86 14.28
C LYS A 233 -18.77 12.06 13.33
N LEU A 234 -18.23 11.92 12.11
CA LEU A 234 -18.32 12.99 11.12
C LEU A 234 -19.79 13.26 10.76
N PRO A 235 -20.21 14.54 10.69
CA PRO A 235 -21.58 14.89 10.36
C PRO A 235 -21.91 14.49 8.93
N ALA A 236 -23.18 14.18 8.67
CA ALA A 236 -23.67 14.07 7.31
C ALA A 236 -23.66 15.45 6.63
N VAL A 237 -23.38 15.48 5.33
CA VAL A 237 -23.34 16.71 4.53
C VAL A 237 -24.61 16.78 3.68
N THR A 238 -25.40 17.83 3.88
CA THR A 238 -26.68 18.00 3.18
C THR A 238 -26.47 18.11 1.67
N GLY A 239 -27.24 17.33 0.91
CA GLY A 239 -27.15 17.31 -0.57
C GLY A 239 -26.16 16.29 -1.13
N TYR A 240 -25.57 15.44 -0.27
CA TYR A 240 -24.60 14.40 -0.64
C TYR A 240 -25.03 13.02 -0.10
N ASP A 241 -26.32 12.71 -0.15
CA ASP A 241 -26.89 11.51 0.48
C ASP A 241 -26.32 10.20 -0.10
N GLU A 242 -26.01 10.18 -1.40
CA GLU A 242 -25.42 9.02 -2.07
C GLU A 242 -23.96 8.79 -1.62
N GLU A 243 -23.17 9.85 -1.57
CA GLU A 243 -21.77 9.81 -1.14
C GLU A 243 -21.66 9.44 0.35
N ILE A 244 -22.54 9.98 1.19
CA ILE A 244 -22.61 9.60 2.61
C ILE A 244 -22.97 8.12 2.78
N LYS A 245 -23.86 7.58 1.95
CA LYS A 245 -24.17 6.15 1.95
C LYS A 245 -22.96 5.29 1.54
N ASN A 246 -22.19 5.75 0.55
CA ASN A 246 -20.95 5.08 0.13
C ASN A 246 -19.89 5.14 1.25
N TYR A 247 -19.76 6.29 1.92
CA TYR A 247 -18.89 6.46 3.07
C TYR A 247 -19.26 5.53 4.24
N GLN A 248 -20.55 5.38 4.56
CA GLN A 248 -21.01 4.42 5.57
C GLN A 248 -20.74 2.96 5.17
N SER A 249 -20.85 2.65 3.88
CA SER A 249 -20.49 1.33 3.35
C SER A 249 -18.99 1.06 3.50
N PHE A 250 -18.14 2.06 3.22
CA PHE A 250 -16.71 2.00 3.47
C PHE A 250 -16.42 1.72 4.95
N LEU A 251 -17.03 2.45 5.89
CA LEU A 251 -16.87 2.22 7.33
C LEU A 251 -17.25 0.78 7.73
N SER A 252 -18.30 0.23 7.14
CA SER A 252 -18.72 -1.16 7.37
C SER A 252 -17.70 -2.18 6.84
N THR A 253 -17.07 -1.86 5.71
CA THR A 253 -15.97 -2.65 5.14
C THR A 253 -14.74 -2.62 6.05
N VAL A 254 -14.36 -1.45 6.58
CA VAL A 254 -13.24 -1.31 7.54
C VAL A 254 -13.51 -2.14 8.80
N GLU A 255 -14.73 -2.10 9.33
CA GLU A 255 -15.10 -2.92 10.50
C GLU A 255 -14.97 -4.43 10.21
N SER A 256 -15.39 -4.87 9.02
CA SER A 256 -15.26 -6.26 8.59
C SER A 256 -13.79 -6.66 8.45
N PHE A 257 -12.97 -5.80 7.85
CA PHE A 257 -11.52 -6.00 7.75
C PHE A 257 -10.90 -6.20 9.14
N MET A 258 -11.22 -5.33 10.10
CA MET A 258 -10.69 -5.45 11.47
C MET A 258 -11.07 -6.81 12.10
N LYS A 259 -12.29 -7.31 11.87
CA LYS A 259 -12.72 -8.62 12.40
C LYS A 259 -11.95 -9.76 11.76
N ASP A 260 -11.76 -9.74 10.45
CA ASP A 260 -11.06 -10.81 9.74
C ASP A 260 -9.57 -10.80 10.00
N MET A 261 -8.95 -9.61 10.05
CA MET A 261 -7.56 -9.45 10.42
C MET A 261 -7.30 -9.93 11.84
N GLN A 262 -8.18 -9.62 12.82
CA GLN A 262 -8.04 -10.14 14.18
C GLN A 262 -8.04 -11.67 14.20
N LYS A 263 -8.99 -12.31 13.51
CA LYS A 263 -9.05 -13.79 13.42
C LYS A 263 -7.78 -14.37 12.80
N ALA A 264 -7.26 -13.74 11.75
CA ALA A 264 -6.03 -14.18 11.08
C ALA A 264 -4.81 -13.99 12.00
N ARG A 265 -4.74 -12.86 12.71
CA ARG A 265 -3.72 -12.50 13.69
C ARG A 265 -3.70 -13.44 14.90
N ASP A 266 -4.86 -13.89 15.38
CA ASP A 266 -4.99 -14.80 16.53
C ASP A 266 -4.42 -16.20 16.26
N LYS A 267 -4.26 -16.58 14.98
CA LYS A 267 -3.57 -17.83 14.59
C LYS A 267 -2.07 -17.81 14.90
N GLY A 268 -1.50 -16.64 15.19
CA GLY A 268 -0.10 -16.49 15.63
C GLY A 268 0.95 -16.69 14.52
N LYS A 269 0.54 -16.90 13.27
CA LYS A 269 1.42 -17.02 12.11
C LYS A 269 0.75 -16.52 10.84
N TYR A 270 1.55 -16.20 9.82
CA TYR A 270 1.03 -15.93 8.49
C TYR A 270 0.31 -17.14 7.90
N SER A 271 -0.72 -16.87 7.10
CA SER A 271 -1.45 -17.85 6.30
C SER A 271 -1.68 -17.27 4.91
N ALA A 272 -1.27 -18.02 3.88
CA ALA A 272 -1.51 -17.62 2.50
C ALA A 272 -3.01 -17.55 2.17
N GLU A 273 -3.80 -18.48 2.73
CA GLU A 273 -5.24 -18.51 2.55
C GLU A 273 -5.91 -17.25 3.15
N ASP A 274 -5.55 -16.87 4.38
CA ASP A 274 -6.11 -15.68 5.01
C ASP A 274 -5.64 -14.40 4.30
N TYR A 275 -4.37 -14.35 3.90
CA TYR A 275 -3.82 -13.21 3.16
C TYR A 275 -4.52 -13.02 1.81
N ASP A 276 -4.69 -14.10 1.04
CA ASP A 276 -5.38 -14.05 -0.26
C ASP A 276 -6.87 -13.74 -0.09
N ALA A 277 -7.54 -14.32 0.91
CA ALA A 277 -8.94 -14.03 1.21
C ALA A 277 -9.15 -12.55 1.55
N MET A 278 -8.33 -11.99 2.43
CA MET A 278 -8.40 -10.56 2.78
C MET A 278 -8.00 -9.66 1.62
N SER A 279 -6.92 -9.99 0.90
CA SER A 279 -6.51 -9.21 -0.27
C SER A 279 -7.64 -9.12 -1.30
N ASN A 280 -8.28 -10.25 -1.63
CA ASN A 280 -9.39 -10.27 -2.59
C ASN A 280 -10.66 -9.59 -2.08
N ALA A 281 -10.98 -9.73 -0.79
CA ALA A 281 -12.18 -9.14 -0.21
C ALA A 281 -12.09 -7.61 -0.12
N TYR A 282 -10.89 -7.07 0.10
CA TYR A 282 -10.69 -5.68 0.45
C TYR A 282 -9.96 -4.85 -0.62
N GLU A 283 -9.39 -5.46 -1.68
CA GLU A 283 -8.64 -4.76 -2.74
C GLU A 283 -9.39 -3.56 -3.33
N TYR A 284 -10.67 -3.73 -3.66
CA TYR A 284 -11.47 -2.65 -4.24
C TYR A 284 -12.15 -1.77 -3.19
N GLY A 285 -12.64 -2.38 -2.10
CA GLY A 285 -13.43 -1.67 -1.09
C GLY A 285 -12.61 -0.76 -0.17
N LEU A 286 -11.32 -1.04 -0.01
CA LEU A 286 -10.36 -0.29 0.82
C LEU A 286 -9.14 0.15 0.00
N SER A 287 -9.34 0.43 -1.30
CA SER A 287 -8.28 0.90 -2.19
C SER A 287 -7.62 2.17 -1.64
N VAL A 288 -6.30 2.26 -1.84
CA VAL A 288 -5.47 3.45 -1.57
C VAL A 288 -5.30 4.34 -2.81
N ILE A 289 -5.94 3.96 -3.92
CA ILE A 289 -6.04 4.70 -5.19
C ILE A 289 -7.52 5.02 -5.44
#